data_AF-B7RSV4-F1
#
_entry.id   AF-B7RSV4-F1
#
_cell.length_a   1.000
_cell.length_b   1.000
_cell.length_c   1.000
_cell.angle_alpha   90.00
_cell.angle_beta   90.00
_cell.angle_gamma   90.00
#
_symmetry.space_group_name_H-M   'P 1'
#
loop_
_entity.id
_entity.type
_entity.pdbx_description
1 polymer ?
#
loop_
_entity_poly.entity_id
_entity_poly.type
_entity_poly.pdbx_seq_one_letter_code
_entity_poly.pdbx_strand_id
1 'polypeptide(L)'
;MLTITPTAALNESPDRELEVFAVIEGKKVFLPEDANYIMQDRRGLWYYSSRKPRPKEGDWTPNKTSISCKSDGGYVRALKTETVQPWLDTCQRTVRMVTGSSLAERRPADI
;
A
#
# COMPACT_ATOMS: atom_id res chain seq x y z
N MET A 1 8.10 -24.26 5.47
CA MET A 1 7.02 -23.44 4.89
C MET A 1 7.28 -22.01 5.31
N LEU A 2 7.71 -21.13 4.40
CA LEU A 2 7.94 -19.72 4.72
C LEU A 2 6.56 -19.04 4.81
N THR A 3 6.08 -18.81 6.03
CA THR A 3 4.82 -18.10 6.26
C THR A 3 5.04 -16.63 5.88
N ILE A 4 4.60 -16.24 4.68
CA ILE A 4 4.58 -14.83 4.29
C ILE A 4 3.50 -14.16 5.14
N THR A 5 3.91 -13.26 6.03
CA THR A 5 2.99 -12.43 6.80
C THR A 5 2.35 -11.39 5.87
N PRO A 6 1.02 -11.16 5.93
CA PRO A 6 0.40 -10.06 5.20
C PRO A 6 1.05 -8.73 5.60
N THR A 7 1.37 -7.90 4.61
CA THR A 7 1.86 -6.53 4.82
C THR A 7 0.77 -5.49 4.65
N ALA A 8 -0.41 -5.90 4.19
CA ALA A 8 -1.56 -5.04 3.98
C ALA A 8 -2.88 -5.79 4.23
N ALA A 9 -3.91 -5.05 4.62
CA ALA A 9 -5.27 -5.57 4.84
C ALA A 9 -6.26 -4.94 3.85
N LEU A 10 -7.23 -5.73 3.35
CA LEU A 10 -8.22 -5.26 2.37
C LEU A 10 -9.55 -4.84 3.01
N ASN A 11 -9.91 -5.40 4.16
CA ASN A 11 -11.25 -5.28 4.73
C ASN A 11 -11.28 -4.61 6.11
N GLU A 12 -10.15 -4.54 6.82
CA GLU A 12 -10.08 -4.02 8.18
C GLU A 12 -8.94 -3.01 8.26
N SER A 13 -9.24 -1.80 8.72
CA SER A 13 -8.21 -0.92 9.26
C SER A 13 -7.70 -1.58 10.53
N PRO A 14 -6.38 -1.74 10.72
CA PRO A 14 -5.86 -2.07 12.04
C PRO A 14 -6.37 -1.00 13.01
N ASP A 15 -6.81 -1.42 14.19
CA ASP A 15 -7.40 -0.59 15.25
C ASP A 15 -6.40 0.48 15.72
N ARG A 16 -6.32 1.56 14.95
CA ARG A 16 -5.27 2.59 15.02
C ARG A 16 -5.94 3.94 14.83
N GLU A 17 -5.46 4.91 15.60
CA GLU A 17 -5.83 6.34 15.48
C GLU A 17 -5.46 6.92 14.10
N LEU A 18 -4.59 6.23 13.35
CA LEU A 18 -4.15 6.60 12.02
C LEU A 18 -4.36 5.46 11.03
N GLU A 19 -5.20 5.72 10.03
CA GLU A 19 -5.32 4.86 8.85
C GLU A 19 -4.39 5.36 7.76
N VAL A 20 -3.55 4.47 7.27
CA VAL A 20 -2.75 4.68 6.06
C VAL A 20 -3.24 3.70 5.01
N PHE A 21 -3.64 4.17 3.84
CA PHE A 21 -4.15 3.28 2.80
C PHE A 21 -3.90 3.82 1.39
N ALA A 22 -4.04 2.93 0.42
CA ALA A 22 -4.14 3.26 -1.00
C ALA A 22 -5.46 2.76 -1.57
N VAL A 23 -5.94 3.38 -2.64
CA VAL A 23 -7.08 2.85 -3.42
C VAL A 23 -6.52 2.18 -4.67
N ILE A 24 -6.63 0.86 -4.74
CA ILE A 24 -6.14 0.04 -5.85
C ILE A 24 -7.34 -0.75 -6.40
N GLU A 25 -7.65 -0.61 -7.69
CA GLU A 25 -8.83 -1.23 -8.34
C GLU A 25 -10.15 -0.91 -7.59
N GLY A 26 -10.29 0.33 -7.11
CA GLY A 26 -11.47 0.77 -6.35
C GLY A 26 -11.57 0.21 -4.93
N LYS A 27 -10.60 -0.58 -4.46
CA LYS A 27 -10.57 -1.16 -3.11
C LYS A 27 -9.57 -0.43 -2.22
N LYS A 28 -9.93 -0.20 -0.96
CA LYS A 28 -9.00 0.29 0.05
C LYS A 28 -8.03 -0.83 0.44
N VAL A 29 -6.74 -0.53 0.35
CA VAL A 29 -5.66 -1.39 0.80
C VAL A 29 -4.99 -0.68 1.96
N PHE A 30 -5.26 -1.13 3.18
CA PHE A 30 -4.68 -0.60 4.40
C PHE A 30 -3.23 -1.04 4.52
N LEU A 31 -2.36 -0.08 4.81
CA LEU A 31 -0.91 -0.21 4.83
C LEU A 31 -0.36 0.16 6.21
N PRO A 32 0.88 -0.23 6.52
CA PRO A 32 1.58 0.23 7.70
C PRO A 32 1.74 1.75 7.75
N GLU A 33 1.91 2.32 8.94
CA GLU A 33 1.97 3.77 9.13
C GLU A 33 3.17 4.44 8.45
N ASP A 34 4.25 3.69 8.25
CA ASP A 34 5.48 4.13 7.58
C ASP A 34 5.40 4.04 6.05
N ALA A 35 4.31 3.48 5.50
CA ALA A 35 4.07 3.43 4.06
C ALA A 35 3.65 4.81 3.53
N ASN A 36 4.60 5.61 3.07
CA ASN A 36 4.34 6.97 2.57
C ASN A 36 4.04 7.00 1.06
N TYR A 37 4.59 6.05 0.32
CA TYR A 37 4.47 5.96 -1.13
C TYR A 37 4.08 4.54 -1.52
N ILE A 38 3.32 4.44 -2.62
CA ILE A 38 2.98 3.19 -3.28
C ILE A 38 3.32 3.26 -4.76
N MET A 39 3.65 2.13 -5.35
CA MET A 39 3.92 2.02 -6.78
C MET A 39 3.71 0.59 -7.27
N GLN A 40 3.44 0.49 -8.56
CA GLN A 40 3.34 -0.77 -9.28
C GLN A 40 4.58 -0.94 -10.18
N ASP A 41 5.17 -2.13 -10.19
CA ASP A 41 6.25 -2.47 -11.11
C ASP A 41 5.71 -2.90 -12.50
N ARG A 42 6.63 -3.16 -13.44
CA ARG A 42 6.30 -3.62 -14.81
C ARG A 42 5.64 -5.02 -14.86
N ARG A 43 5.68 -5.79 -13.77
CA ARG A 43 5.06 -7.12 -13.67
C ARG A 43 3.65 -7.03 -13.08
N GLY A 44 3.21 -5.84 -12.71
CA GLY A 44 1.92 -5.58 -12.09
C GLY A 44 1.90 -5.73 -10.58
N LEU A 45 3.06 -5.95 -9.95
CA LEU A 45 3.18 -6.14 -8.51
C LEU A 45 3.22 -4.79 -7.80
N TRP A 46 2.48 -4.71 -6.69
CA TRP A 46 2.40 -3.49 -5.88
C TRP A 46 3.39 -3.51 -4.72
N TYR A 47 3.96 -2.34 -4.46
CA TYR A 47 4.93 -2.10 -3.40
C TYR A 47 4.60 -0.83 -2.65
N TYR A 48 5.09 -0.73 -1.42
CA TYR A 48 5.12 0.51 -0.66
C TYR A 48 6.54 0.86 -0.21
N SER A 49 6.79 2.14 0.05
CA SER A 49 8.06 2.64 0.60
C SER A 49 7.85 3.85 1.51
N SER A 50 8.75 4.03 2.48
CA SER A 50 8.73 5.18 3.39
C SER A 50 9.29 6.46 2.76
N ARG A 51 10.12 6.35 1.72
CA ARG A 51 10.67 7.47 0.96
C ARG A 51 10.27 7.38 -0.49
N LYS A 52 10.13 8.54 -1.14
CA LYS A 52 9.87 8.60 -2.59
C LYS A 52 11.00 7.88 -3.33
N PRO A 53 10.70 6.85 -4.14
CA PRO A 53 11.72 6.22 -4.97
C PRO A 53 12.39 7.25 -5.87
N ARG A 54 13.71 7.12 -6.01
CA ARG A 54 14.48 7.93 -6.96
C ARG A 54 14.47 7.19 -8.30
N PRO A 55 13.97 7.81 -9.38
CA PRO A 55 14.14 7.29 -10.71
C PRO A 55 15.64 7.30 -11.01
N LYS A 56 16.28 6.13 -10.99
CA LYS A 56 17.59 5.96 -11.61
C LYS A 56 17.45 4.81 -12.58
N GLU A 57 17.95 5.01 -13.79
CA GLU A 57 17.85 4.04 -14.87
C GLU A 57 18.46 2.71 -14.40
N GLY A 58 17.63 1.66 -14.37
CA GLY A 58 18.02 0.34 -13.86
C GLY A 58 17.98 0.15 -12.34
N ASP A 59 17.69 1.20 -11.56
CA ASP A 59 17.76 1.14 -10.10
C ASP A 59 16.41 0.69 -9.52
N TRP A 60 16.27 -0.62 -9.40
CA TRP A 60 15.30 -1.26 -8.53
C TRP A 60 15.48 -0.69 -7.11
N THR A 61 14.59 0.20 -6.67
CA THR A 61 14.73 0.80 -5.32
C THR A 61 14.80 -0.32 -4.27
N PRO A 62 15.90 -0.44 -3.50
CA PRO A 62 16.14 -1.60 -2.63
C PRO A 62 15.22 -1.60 -1.40
N ASN A 63 14.68 -0.44 -1.02
CA ASN A 63 13.93 -0.25 0.22
C ASN A 63 12.41 -0.12 -0.04
N LYS A 64 11.85 -1.03 -0.84
CA LYS A 64 10.40 -1.15 -1.03
C LYS A 64 9.92 -2.52 -0.57
N THR A 65 8.77 -2.56 0.05
CA THR A 65 8.16 -3.80 0.56
C THR A 65 6.99 -4.18 -0.32
N SER A 66 6.90 -5.45 -0.70
CA SER A 66 5.76 -5.94 -1.47
C SER A 66 4.48 -5.81 -0.65
N ILE A 67 3.44 -5.24 -1.24
CA ILE A 67 2.08 -5.26 -0.69
C ILE A 67 1.57 -6.68 -0.84
N SER A 68 1.36 -7.38 0.27
CA SER A 68 0.86 -8.75 0.30
C SER A 68 -0.39 -8.81 1.15
N CYS A 69 -1.46 -9.33 0.56
CA CYS A 69 -2.77 -9.43 1.18
C CYS A 69 -3.18 -10.89 1.32
N LYS A 70 -4.04 -11.16 2.30
CA LYS A 70 -4.71 -12.46 2.42
C LYS A 70 -5.83 -12.51 1.39
N SER A 71 -5.77 -13.51 0.51
CA SER A 71 -6.85 -13.85 -0.42
C SER A 71 -8.02 -14.51 0.31
N ASP A 72 -9.18 -14.54 -0.34
CA ASP A 72 -10.40 -15.18 0.19
C ASP A 72 -10.18 -16.67 0.49
N GLY A 73 -9.32 -17.34 -0.28
CA GLY A 73 -8.90 -18.73 -0.05
C GLY A 73 -7.93 -18.91 1.13
N GLY A 74 -7.63 -17.86 1.90
CA GLY A 74 -6.78 -17.91 3.09
C GLY A 74 -5.28 -17.80 2.83
N TYR A 75 -4.84 -17.76 1.58
CA TYR A 75 -3.42 -17.66 1.20
C TYR A 75 -2.95 -16.21 1.15
N VAL A 76 -1.73 -15.96 1.60
CA VAL A 76 -1.07 -14.65 1.46
C VAL A 76 -0.34 -14.58 0.12
N ARG A 77 -0.67 -13.57 -0.68
CA ARG A 77 -0.06 -13.34 -2.00
C ARG A 77 0.26 -11.86 -2.18
N ALA A 78 1.30 -11.59 -2.95
CA ALA A 78 1.58 -10.23 -3.41
C ALA A 78 0.41 -9.70 -4.24
N LEU A 79 -0.02 -8.48 -3.96
CA LEU A 79 -1.07 -7.80 -4.69
C LEU A 79 -0.58 -7.55 -6.11
N LYS A 80 -1.36 -8.03 -7.08
CA LYS A 80 -1.07 -7.91 -8.51
C LYS A 80 -2.30 -7.38 -9.23
N THR A 81 -2.10 -6.40 -10.08
CA THR A 81 -3.11 -5.90 -11.04
C THR A 81 -2.48 -5.79 -12.42
N GLU A 82 -3.27 -5.51 -13.46
CA GLU A 82 -2.71 -5.23 -14.77
C GLU A 82 -1.92 -3.91 -14.75
N THR A 83 -0.88 -3.82 -15.58
CA THR A 83 -0.07 -2.61 -15.71
C THR A 83 -0.65 -1.73 -16.80
N VAL A 84 -1.14 -0.55 -16.43
CA VAL A 84 -1.72 0.40 -17.38
C VAL A 84 -0.72 1.49 -17.78
N GLN A 85 0.28 1.79 -16.93
CA GLN A 85 1.22 2.90 -17.10
C GLN A 85 2.66 2.51 -16.71
N PRO A 86 3.68 3.26 -17.19
CA PRO A 86 5.05 3.10 -16.72
C PRO A 86 5.18 3.22 -15.20
N TRP A 87 6.07 2.43 -14.59
CA TRP A 87 6.17 2.30 -13.13
C TRP A 87 6.45 3.62 -12.37
N LEU A 88 7.10 4.59 -13.02
CA LEU A 88 7.37 5.90 -12.43
C LEU A 88 6.10 6.73 -12.27
N ASP A 89 5.17 6.55 -13.20
CA ASP A 89 3.90 7.27 -13.24
C ASP A 89 2.88 6.66 -12.26
N THR A 90 3.12 5.42 -11.82
CA THR A 90 2.30 4.77 -10.78
C THR A 90 2.70 5.17 -9.36
N CYS A 91 3.80 5.91 -9.17
CA CYS A 91 4.26 6.33 -7.85
C CYS A 91 3.33 7.39 -7.25
N GLN A 92 2.58 7.00 -6.22
CA GLN A 92 1.59 7.85 -5.56
C GLN A 92 1.87 7.93 -4.05
N ARG A 93 1.39 8.99 -3.39
CA ARG A 93 1.39 9.06 -1.93
C ARG A 93 0.22 8.26 -1.38
N THR A 94 0.41 7.63 -0.23
CA THR A 94 -0.69 7.02 0.51
C THR A 94 -1.64 8.08 1.07
N VAL A 95 -2.90 7.71 1.22
CA VAL A 95 -3.91 8.49 1.94
C VAL A 95 -3.71 8.23 3.43
N ARG A 96 -3.70 9.30 4.22
CA ARG A 96 -3.56 9.26 5.68
C ARG A 96 -4.77 9.93 6.30
N MET A 97 -5.49 9.20 7.14
CA MET A 97 -6.68 9.69 7.83
C MET A 97 -6.51 9.48 9.33
N VAL A 98 -6.77 10.51 10.12
CA VAL A 98 -6.95 10.36 11.56
C VAL A 98 -8.37 9.84 11.77
N THR A 99 -8.49 8.74 12.52
CA THR A 99 -9.76 8.18 12.96
C THR A 99 -10.12 8.79 14.32
N GLY A 100 -11.38 9.17 14.50
CA GLY A 100 -11.92 9.56 15.80
C GLY A 100 -12.81 8.46 16.38
N SER A 101 -13.51 8.78 17.47
CA SER A 101 -14.44 7.84 18.12
C SER A 101 -15.69 7.55 17.27
N SER A 102 -15.95 8.39 16.26
CA SER A 102 -17.03 8.23 15.31
C SER A 102 -16.57 8.46 13.87
N LEU A 103 -17.32 7.94 12.90
CA LEU A 103 -17.07 8.17 11.46
C LEU A 103 -17.08 9.66 11.10
N ALA A 104 -17.81 10.50 11.85
CA ALA A 104 -17.92 11.93 11.61
C ALA A 104 -16.65 12.71 12.00
N GLU A 105 -15.80 12.13 12.86
CA GLU A 105 -14.54 12.73 13.31
C GLU A 105 -13.36 12.37 12.39
N ARG A 106 -13.59 11.53 11.38
CA ARG A 106 -12.55 11.09 10.45
C ARG A 106 -12.12 12.25 9.55
N ARG A 107 -10.84 12.61 9.62
CA ARG A 107 -10.26 13.75 8.88
C ARG A 107 -8.93 13.39 8.23
N PRO A 108 -8.52 14.08 7.16
CA PRO A 108 -7.16 13.97 6.65
C PRO A 108 -6.15 14.23 7.76
N ALA A 109 -5.10 13.42 7.83
CA ALA A 109 -3.98 13.70 8.72
C ALA A 109 -3.22 14.91 8.19
N ASP A 110 -2.94 15.88 9.06
CA ASP A 110 -2.10 17.02 8.73
C ASP A 110 -0.68 16.51 8.40
N ILE A 111 -0.16 16.87 7.21
CA ILE A 111 1.09 16.34 6.61
C ILE A 111 2.32 17.00 7.21
#